data_AF-A0A2I1HUT0-F1
#
_entry.id   AF-A0A2I1HUT0-F1
#
_cell.length_a   1.000
_cell.length_b   1.000
_cell.length_c   1.000
_cell.angle_alpha   90.00
_cell.angle_beta   90.00
_cell.angle_gamma   90.00
#
_symmetry.space_group_name_H-M   'P 1'
#
loop_
_entity.id
_entity.type
_entity.pdbx_description
1 polymer ?
#
loop_
_entity_poly.entity_id
_entity_poly.type
_entity_poly.pdbx_seq_one_letter_code
_entity_poly.pdbx_strand_id
1 'polypeptide(L)'
;MSDTTRNNDYPFLSIFLKYSHELELLKHLLPIIKFVQILHSKLGYQLTRQTAEEMTFRQFIYKESNGGDDDEIFKSLRTAFDDFKLGWNTVIPLVNRYQCHELPDDKPEMKDDSPVVFGLMEPKDSGIYLCAILYHLVNMQNRFLQEVIEIPPGTCKSLKFLDEPTFDFGSSTSKTKPETPNGYCLQSMYLDQVRSANII
;
A
#
# COMPACT_ATOMS: atom_id res chain seq x y z
N MET A 1 16.13 30.93 -20.76
CA MET A 1 14.66 31.14 -20.80
C MET A 1 13.98 29.96 -21.52
N SER A 2 14.35 28.70 -21.20
CA SER A 2 14.12 27.58 -22.15
C SER A 2 13.47 26.32 -21.58
N ASP A 3 13.22 26.22 -20.27
CA ASP A 3 12.64 25.01 -19.66
C ASP A 3 11.16 25.14 -19.33
N THR A 4 10.65 26.35 -19.09
CA THR A 4 9.27 26.55 -18.63
C THR A 4 8.23 26.34 -19.73
N THR A 5 8.59 26.51 -21.00
CA THR A 5 7.69 26.33 -22.16
C THR A 5 7.39 24.86 -22.44
N ARG A 6 8.35 23.95 -22.23
CA ARG A 6 8.15 22.50 -22.50
C ARG A 6 7.25 21.80 -21.49
N ASN A 7 7.16 22.31 -20.26
CA ASN A 7 6.25 21.78 -19.24
C ASN A 7 4.77 21.91 -19.64
N ASN A 8 4.42 22.94 -20.41
CA ASN A 8 3.05 23.17 -20.86
C ASN A 8 2.67 22.29 -22.06
N ASP A 9 3.64 21.88 -22.88
CA ASP A 9 3.39 21.05 -24.07
C ASP A 9 3.13 19.58 -23.70
N TYR A 10 3.73 19.11 -22.59
CA TYR A 10 3.62 17.72 -22.13
C TYR A 10 3.43 17.65 -20.59
N PRO A 11 2.30 18.17 -20.06
CA PRO A 11 2.10 18.31 -18.62
C PRO A 11 2.13 16.96 -17.88
N PHE A 12 1.51 15.92 -18.45
CA PHE A 12 1.54 14.57 -17.87
C PHE A 12 2.94 13.98 -17.82
N LEU A 13 3.72 14.09 -18.92
CA LEU A 13 5.07 13.54 -18.97
C LEU A 13 5.99 14.27 -17.98
N SER A 14 5.84 15.58 -17.83
CA SER A 14 6.56 16.37 -16.82
C SER A 14 6.28 15.84 -15.41
N ILE A 15 5.01 15.60 -15.06
CA ILE A 15 4.63 15.06 -13.75
C ILE A 15 5.15 13.62 -13.59
N PHE A 16 5.01 12.77 -14.60
CA PHE A 16 5.53 11.40 -14.56
C PHE A 16 7.04 11.34 -14.31
N LEU A 17 7.82 12.16 -15.02
CA LEU A 17 9.28 12.20 -14.83
C LEU A 17 9.66 12.72 -13.44
N LYS A 18 8.94 13.73 -12.92
CA LYS A 18 9.11 14.25 -11.56
C LYS A 18 8.94 13.16 -10.50
N TYR A 19 8.00 12.25 -10.68
CA TYR A 19 7.69 11.17 -9.73
C TYR A 19 8.33 9.82 -10.08
N SER A 20 9.10 9.71 -11.16
CA SER A 20 9.59 8.43 -11.70
C SER A 20 10.24 7.49 -10.66
N HIS A 21 11.19 8.00 -9.87
CA HIS A 21 11.84 7.22 -8.82
C HIS A 21 10.89 6.81 -7.68
N GLU A 22 9.92 7.67 -7.33
CA GLU A 22 8.91 7.33 -6.34
C GLU A 22 7.96 6.25 -6.90
N LEU A 23 7.50 6.40 -8.13
CA LEU A 23 6.60 5.44 -8.78
C LEU A 23 7.22 4.04 -8.92
N GLU A 24 8.55 3.93 -9.04
CA GLU A 24 9.24 2.63 -9.03
C GLU A 24 9.00 1.84 -7.73
N LEU A 25 8.75 2.51 -6.60
CA LEU A 25 8.46 1.86 -5.32
C LEU A 25 7.05 1.29 -5.26
N LEU A 26 6.10 1.83 -6.05
CA LEU A 26 4.72 1.35 -6.08
C LEU A 26 4.59 -0.09 -6.58
N LYS A 27 5.60 -0.61 -7.30
CA LYS A 27 5.64 -2.03 -7.69
C LYS A 27 5.57 -2.98 -6.50
N HIS A 28 5.94 -2.52 -5.31
CA HIS A 28 5.91 -3.29 -4.07
C HIS A 28 4.54 -3.31 -3.37
N LEU A 29 3.63 -2.40 -3.73
CA LEU A 29 2.31 -2.30 -3.08
C LEU A 29 1.50 -3.59 -3.27
N LEU A 30 1.41 -4.09 -4.49
CA LEU A 30 0.61 -5.28 -4.81
C LEU A 30 1.16 -6.55 -4.14
N PRO A 31 2.48 -6.86 -4.20
CA PRO A 31 3.05 -7.96 -3.43
C PRO A 31 2.77 -7.90 -1.93
N ILE A 32 2.89 -6.71 -1.33
CA ILE A 32 2.65 -6.53 0.11
C ILE A 32 1.19 -6.87 0.44
N ILE A 33 0.24 -6.26 -0.27
CA ILE A 33 -1.19 -6.50 -0.05
C ILE A 33 -1.53 -7.98 -0.25
N LYS A 34 -1.02 -8.62 -1.31
CA LYS A 34 -1.28 -10.03 -1.60
C LYS A 34 -0.85 -10.94 -0.45
N PHE A 35 0.36 -10.73 0.07
CA PHE A 35 0.86 -11.58 1.15
C PHE A 35 0.09 -11.35 2.46
N VAL A 36 -0.25 -10.11 2.78
CA VAL A 36 -1.10 -9.78 3.94
C VAL A 36 -2.48 -10.43 3.82
N GLN A 37 -3.08 -10.44 2.63
CA GLN A 37 -4.34 -11.13 2.37
C GLN A 37 -4.23 -12.64 2.55
N ILE A 38 -3.15 -13.26 2.04
CA ILE A 38 -2.86 -14.69 2.26
C ILE A 38 -2.78 -14.97 3.77
N LEU A 39 -1.98 -14.18 4.48
CA LEU A 39 -1.76 -14.33 5.91
C LEU A 39 -3.07 -14.22 6.69
N HIS A 40 -3.88 -13.18 6.42
CA HIS A 40 -5.20 -13.03 7.03
C HIS A 40 -6.15 -14.19 6.68
N SER A 41 -6.15 -14.67 5.44
CA SER A 41 -7.01 -15.78 5.02
C SER A 41 -6.66 -17.12 5.69
N LYS A 42 -5.38 -17.35 5.95
CA LYS A 42 -4.86 -18.59 6.53
C LYS A 42 -4.86 -18.58 8.05
N LEU A 43 -4.58 -17.42 8.65
CA LEU A 43 -4.47 -17.26 10.09
C LEU A 43 -5.80 -16.89 10.75
N GLY A 44 -6.69 -16.20 10.02
CA GLY A 44 -8.09 -15.97 10.37
C GLY A 44 -8.36 -15.68 11.86
N TYR A 45 -9.47 -16.19 12.38
CA TYR A 45 -9.84 -16.12 13.80
C TYR A 45 -9.00 -17.02 14.73
N GLN A 46 -8.02 -17.76 14.20
CA GLN A 46 -7.27 -18.77 14.96
C GLN A 46 -5.94 -18.25 15.50
N LEU A 47 -5.44 -17.13 14.97
CA LEU A 47 -4.17 -16.57 15.41
C LEU A 47 -4.39 -15.62 16.57
N THR A 48 -4.09 -16.10 17.79
CA THR A 48 -3.91 -15.18 18.90
C THR A 48 -2.67 -14.33 18.63
N ARG A 49 -2.69 -13.09 19.10
CA ARG A 49 -1.54 -12.19 19.02
C ARG A 49 -0.25 -12.84 19.52
N GLN A 50 -0.31 -13.52 20.67
CA GLN A 50 0.84 -14.24 21.22
C GLN A 50 1.39 -15.27 20.23
N THR A 51 0.52 -16.02 19.55
CA THR A 51 0.95 -16.97 18.52
C THR A 51 1.62 -16.27 17.34
N ALA A 52 1.15 -15.07 16.97
CA ALA A 52 1.76 -14.26 15.91
C ALA A 52 3.15 -13.71 16.27
N GLU A 53 3.36 -13.39 17.55
CA GLU A 53 4.63 -12.91 18.09
C GLU A 53 5.67 -14.05 18.18
N GLU A 54 5.24 -15.28 18.46
CA GLU A 54 6.11 -16.45 18.60
C GLU A 54 6.38 -17.17 17.27
N MET A 55 5.41 -17.20 16.35
CA MET A 55 5.53 -17.89 15.07
C MET A 55 6.33 -17.09 14.05
N THR A 56 7.33 -17.71 13.45
CA THR A 56 8.11 -17.12 12.33
C THR A 56 7.44 -17.34 10.98
N PHE A 57 7.73 -16.50 9.98
CA PHE A 57 7.22 -16.70 8.62
C PHE A 57 7.65 -18.05 8.02
N ARG A 58 8.87 -18.52 8.30
CA ARG A 58 9.32 -19.86 7.90
C ARG A 58 8.44 -20.97 8.48
N GLN A 59 8.11 -20.89 9.76
CA GLN A 59 7.22 -21.86 10.41
C GLN A 59 5.79 -21.78 9.86
N PHE A 60 5.30 -20.58 9.60
CA PHE A 60 4.00 -20.36 8.95
C PHE A 60 3.94 -21.05 7.59
N ILE A 61 4.91 -20.78 6.70
CA ILE A 61 4.95 -21.38 5.36
C ILE A 61 4.99 -22.91 5.45
N TYR A 62 5.87 -23.46 6.29
CA TYR A 62 6.00 -24.91 6.48
C TYR A 62 4.70 -25.55 6.99
N LYS A 63 4.04 -24.90 7.96
CA LYS A 63 2.77 -25.40 8.52
C LYS A 63 1.64 -25.36 7.48
N GLU A 64 1.52 -24.26 6.75
CA GLU A 64 0.46 -24.06 5.76
C GLU A 64 0.61 -24.93 4.50
N SER A 65 1.82 -25.45 4.24
CA SER A 65 2.10 -26.39 3.16
C SER A 65 2.09 -27.86 3.61
N ASN A 66 1.28 -28.19 4.62
CA ASN A 66 1.19 -29.54 5.20
C ASN A 66 2.56 -30.13 5.59
N GLY A 67 3.39 -29.36 6.30
CA GLY A 67 4.74 -29.81 6.67
C GLY A 67 5.72 -29.86 5.51
N GLY A 68 5.43 -29.17 4.40
CA GLY A 68 6.26 -29.18 3.19
C GLY A 68 5.90 -30.29 2.18
N ASP A 69 4.91 -31.14 2.49
CA ASP A 69 4.47 -32.19 1.58
C ASP A 69 3.69 -31.65 0.37
N ASP A 70 3.04 -30.49 0.53
CA ASP A 70 2.41 -29.77 -0.58
C ASP A 70 3.39 -28.81 -1.25
N ASP A 71 4.13 -29.32 -2.24
CA ASP A 71 5.18 -28.59 -2.96
C ASP A 71 4.63 -27.37 -3.72
N GLU A 72 3.41 -27.44 -4.27
CA GLU A 72 2.80 -26.33 -4.98
C GLU A 72 2.43 -25.19 -4.01
N ILE A 73 1.78 -25.51 -2.89
CA ILE A 73 1.47 -24.52 -1.85
C ILE A 73 2.75 -23.94 -1.26
N PHE A 74 3.74 -24.79 -0.97
CA PHE A 74 5.02 -24.35 -0.42
C PHE A 74 5.70 -23.33 -1.34
N LYS A 75 5.84 -23.63 -2.64
CA LYS A 75 6.45 -22.72 -3.62
C LYS A 75 5.66 -21.43 -3.79
N SER A 76 4.33 -21.52 -3.81
CA SER A 76 3.44 -20.36 -3.94
C SER A 76 3.57 -19.41 -2.74
N LEU A 77 3.48 -19.94 -1.52
CA LEU A 77 3.66 -19.18 -0.29
C LEU A 77 5.07 -18.60 -0.17
N ARG A 78 6.09 -19.38 -0.55
CA ARG A 78 7.47 -18.93 -0.51
C ARG A 78 7.71 -17.76 -1.45
N THR A 79 7.24 -17.86 -2.68
CA THR A 79 7.34 -16.78 -3.67
C THR A 79 6.63 -15.52 -3.18
N ALA A 80 5.39 -15.66 -2.68
CA ALA A 80 4.64 -14.53 -2.16
C ALA A 80 5.33 -13.86 -0.95
N PHE A 81 5.94 -14.66 -0.07
CA PHE A 81 6.70 -14.14 1.07
C PHE A 81 8.00 -13.46 0.62
N ASP A 82 8.74 -14.02 -0.33
CA ASP A 82 9.99 -13.42 -0.82
C ASP A 82 9.70 -12.07 -1.50
N ASP A 83 8.60 -11.94 -2.26
CA ASP A 83 8.17 -10.66 -2.83
C ASP A 83 7.73 -9.66 -1.75
N PHE A 84 7.01 -10.11 -0.72
CA PHE A 84 6.64 -9.29 0.45
C PHE A 84 7.88 -8.79 1.19
N LYS A 85 8.84 -9.67 1.47
CA LYS A 85 10.12 -9.37 2.14
C LYS A 85 10.92 -8.35 1.35
N LEU A 86 11.00 -8.51 0.02
CA LEU A 86 11.65 -7.55 -0.85
C LEU A 86 10.96 -6.18 -0.77
N GLY A 87 9.63 -6.14 -0.84
CA GLY A 87 8.85 -4.91 -0.72
C GLY A 87 9.04 -4.22 0.63
N TRP A 88 8.97 -4.98 1.72
CA TRP A 88 9.22 -4.49 3.07
C TRP A 88 10.60 -3.86 3.18
N ASN A 89 11.66 -4.62 2.88
CA ASN A 89 13.04 -4.19 3.07
C ASN A 89 13.44 -3.05 2.14
N THR A 90 12.75 -2.88 1.01
CA THR A 90 12.96 -1.74 0.11
C THR A 90 12.29 -0.47 0.65
N VAL A 91 11.07 -0.58 1.17
CA VAL A 91 10.25 0.60 1.51
C VAL A 91 10.47 1.05 2.95
N ILE A 92 10.59 0.13 3.92
CA ILE A 92 10.65 0.49 5.34
C ILE A 92 11.75 1.52 5.70
N PRO A 93 12.97 1.50 5.10
CA PRO A 93 14.00 2.49 5.43
C PRO A 93 13.62 3.91 5.01
N LEU A 94 12.67 4.07 4.08
CA LEU A 94 12.20 5.36 3.56
C LEU A 94 11.05 5.94 4.38
N VAL A 95 10.49 5.16 5.33
CA VAL A 95 9.29 5.52 6.10
C VAL A 95 9.69 6.05 7.47
N ASN A 96 9.78 7.37 7.62
CA ASN A 96 10.17 7.98 8.90
C ASN A 96 8.99 8.29 9.83
N ARG A 97 7.76 8.26 9.30
CA ARG A 97 6.56 8.69 10.02
C ARG A 97 5.36 7.88 9.61
N TYR A 98 4.52 7.57 10.59
CA TYR A 98 3.17 7.09 10.38
C TYR A 98 2.18 8.05 11.03
N GLN A 99 1.31 8.67 10.23
CA GLN A 99 0.40 9.73 10.69
C GLN A 99 1.16 10.84 11.46
N CYS A 100 0.83 11.08 12.73
CA CYS A 100 1.50 12.04 13.60
C CYS A 100 2.65 11.45 14.43
N HIS A 101 2.99 10.17 14.24
CA HIS A 101 4.00 9.45 15.01
C HIS A 101 5.29 9.26 14.20
N GLU A 102 6.42 9.70 14.76
CA GLU A 102 7.74 9.35 14.24
C GLU A 102 8.03 7.88 14.52
N LEU A 103 8.58 7.19 13.52
CA LEU A 103 9.02 5.82 13.67
C LEU A 103 10.49 5.81 14.11
N PRO A 104 10.90 4.80 14.91
CA PRO A 104 12.31 4.64 15.27
C PRO A 104 13.22 4.58 14.04
N ASP A 105 14.46 5.04 14.17
CA ASP A 105 15.48 4.90 13.13
C ASP A 105 15.86 3.44 12.90
N ASP A 106 15.94 2.65 13.98
CA ASP A 106 16.17 1.22 13.96
C ASP A 106 14.87 0.47 13.60
N LYS A 107 14.64 0.31 12.30
CA LYS A 107 13.45 -0.36 11.76
C LYS A 107 13.76 -1.83 11.48
N PRO A 108 12.79 -2.74 11.72
CA PRO A 108 13.02 -4.17 11.56
C PRO A 108 13.27 -4.54 10.09
N GLU A 109 14.35 -5.27 9.86
CA GLU A 109 14.61 -5.98 8.60
C GLU A 109 13.79 -7.27 8.55
N MET A 110 13.01 -7.45 7.47
CA MET A 110 12.21 -8.64 7.24
C MET A 110 13.08 -9.81 6.80
N LYS A 111 12.98 -10.92 7.53
CA LYS A 111 13.72 -12.16 7.34
C LYS A 111 12.79 -13.36 7.51
N ASP A 112 13.26 -14.53 7.12
CA ASP A 112 12.50 -15.77 7.22
C ASP A 112 12.14 -16.15 8.67
N ASP A 113 13.00 -15.75 9.62
CA ASP A 113 12.82 -15.90 11.06
C ASP A 113 12.10 -14.71 11.72
N SER A 114 11.69 -13.71 10.95
CA SER A 114 10.87 -12.63 11.48
C SER A 114 9.51 -13.18 11.96
N PRO A 115 9.02 -12.68 13.11
CA PRO A 115 7.68 -12.96 13.60
C PRO A 115 6.56 -12.59 12.62
N VAL A 116 5.54 -13.44 12.56
CA VAL A 116 4.34 -13.27 11.73
C VAL A 116 3.56 -12.00 12.11
N VAL A 117 3.69 -11.51 13.35
CA VAL A 117 3.05 -10.26 13.80
C VAL A 117 3.40 -9.05 12.92
N PHE A 118 4.57 -9.04 12.25
CA PHE A 118 4.91 -7.98 11.29
C PHE A 118 4.07 -8.00 10.01
N GLY A 119 3.41 -9.11 9.71
CA GLY A 119 2.48 -9.25 8.59
C GLY A 119 1.03 -8.91 8.94
N LEU A 120 0.74 -8.55 10.20
CA LEU A 120 -0.60 -8.19 10.66
C LEU A 120 -0.81 -6.67 10.56
N MET A 121 -1.95 -6.27 9.99
CA MET A 121 -2.35 -4.86 9.94
C MET A 121 -2.94 -4.43 11.29
N GLU A 122 -2.06 -4.00 12.19
CA GLU A 122 -2.45 -3.45 13.48
C GLU A 122 -1.83 -2.06 13.71
N PRO A 123 -2.59 -1.10 14.23
CA PRO A 123 -2.13 0.29 14.40
C PRO A 123 -1.15 0.52 15.56
N LYS A 124 -0.69 -0.56 16.19
CA LYS A 124 0.08 -0.53 17.43
C LYS A 124 1.19 -1.57 17.36
N ASP A 125 2.19 -1.39 18.22
CA ASP A 125 3.30 -2.32 18.39
C ASP A 125 3.96 -2.69 17.05
N SER A 126 4.26 -3.96 16.80
CA SER A 126 4.93 -4.44 15.59
C SER A 126 4.12 -4.23 14.30
N GLY A 127 2.79 -4.14 14.37
CA GLY A 127 1.93 -3.94 13.20
C GLY A 127 2.05 -2.54 12.60
N ILE A 128 2.52 -1.56 13.38
CA ILE A 128 2.62 -0.16 12.95
C ILE A 128 3.50 0.00 11.69
N TYR A 129 4.53 -0.83 11.55
CA TYR A 129 5.45 -0.78 10.41
C TYR A 129 4.76 -1.14 9.09
N LEU A 130 3.91 -2.17 9.09
CA LEU A 130 3.14 -2.55 7.91
C LEU A 130 2.15 -1.45 7.52
N CYS A 131 1.44 -0.90 8.51
CA CYS A 131 0.54 0.21 8.30
C CYS A 131 1.27 1.43 7.73
N ALA A 132 2.49 1.71 8.22
CA ALA A 132 3.31 2.82 7.76
C ALA A 132 3.82 2.64 6.33
N ILE A 133 4.27 1.44 5.97
CA ILE A 133 4.67 1.09 4.60
C ILE A 133 3.51 1.32 3.63
N LEU A 134 2.34 0.76 3.94
CA LEU A 134 1.15 0.89 3.09
C LEU A 134 0.72 2.36 2.97
N TYR A 135 0.68 3.09 4.08
CA TYR A 135 0.35 4.51 4.09
C TYR A 135 1.33 5.34 3.26
N HIS A 136 2.63 5.05 3.35
CA HIS A 136 3.66 5.72 2.55
C HIS A 136 3.45 5.50 1.05
N LEU A 137 3.26 4.24 0.62
CA LEU A 137 3.04 3.88 -0.78
C LEU A 137 1.73 4.47 -1.33
N VAL A 138 0.64 4.41 -0.56
CA VAL A 138 -0.64 4.98 -0.97
C VAL A 138 -0.55 6.51 -1.08
N ASN A 139 0.09 7.18 -0.13
CA ASN A 139 0.30 8.63 -0.22
C ASN A 139 1.16 9.02 -1.41
N MET A 140 2.19 8.24 -1.72
CA MET A 140 3.03 8.45 -2.89
C MET A 140 2.23 8.38 -4.19
N GLN A 141 1.40 7.35 -4.35
CA GLN A 141 0.47 7.24 -5.48
C GLN A 141 -0.50 8.43 -5.53
N ASN A 142 -1.08 8.79 -4.39
CA ASN A 142 -2.09 9.85 -4.33
C ASN A 142 -1.50 11.23 -4.64
N ARG A 143 -0.27 11.54 -4.23
CA ARG A 143 0.41 12.80 -4.60
C ARG A 143 0.60 12.89 -6.12
N PHE A 144 1.04 11.81 -6.74
CA PHE A 144 1.16 11.75 -8.20
C PHE A 144 -0.20 11.98 -8.87
N LEU A 145 -1.24 11.26 -8.43
CA LEU A 145 -2.58 11.38 -9.01
C LEU A 145 -3.18 12.77 -8.81
N GLN A 146 -2.97 13.40 -7.66
CA GLN A 146 -3.42 14.77 -7.38
C GLN A 146 -2.87 15.75 -8.43
N GLU A 147 -1.58 15.70 -8.72
CA GLU A 147 -0.99 16.56 -9.76
C GLU A 147 -1.49 16.21 -11.16
N VAL A 148 -1.74 14.92 -11.45
CA VAL A 148 -2.30 14.50 -12.74
C VAL A 148 -3.73 15.00 -12.95
N ILE A 149 -4.56 15.00 -11.89
CA ILE A 149 -5.95 15.45 -11.94
C ILE A 149 -6.05 16.98 -12.07
N GLU A 150 -5.05 17.72 -11.59
CA GLU A 150 -4.97 19.18 -11.75
C GLU A 150 -4.59 19.61 -13.18
N ILE A 151 -4.18 18.68 -14.05
CA ILE A 151 -3.91 18.98 -15.47
C ILE A 151 -5.19 19.50 -16.12
N PRO A 152 -5.18 20.71 -16.74
CA PRO A 152 -6.40 21.28 -17.30
C PRO A 152 -7.00 20.40 -18.42
N PRO A 153 -8.33 20.21 -18.44
CA PRO A 153 -9.01 19.46 -19.49
C PRO A 153 -8.64 19.91 -20.91
N GLY A 154 -8.54 18.96 -21.84
CA GLY A 154 -8.18 19.26 -23.23
C GLY A 154 -6.71 19.60 -23.50
N THR A 155 -5.86 19.73 -22.47
CA THR A 155 -4.41 19.98 -22.65
C THR A 155 -3.60 18.71 -22.89
N CYS A 156 -4.10 17.54 -22.47
CA CYS A 156 -3.43 16.26 -22.65
C CYS A 156 -4.38 15.21 -23.24
N LYS A 157 -4.17 14.79 -24.50
CA LYS A 157 -5.01 13.80 -25.18
C LYS A 157 -5.06 12.45 -24.45
N SER A 158 -3.96 12.06 -23.80
CA SER A 158 -3.87 10.80 -23.05
C SER A 158 -4.74 10.77 -21.79
N LEU A 159 -5.15 11.94 -21.30
CA LEU A 159 -5.96 12.11 -20.10
C LEU A 159 -7.42 12.47 -20.41
N LYS A 160 -7.86 12.34 -21.67
CA LYS A 160 -9.24 12.67 -22.08
C LYS A 160 -10.30 11.93 -21.25
N PHE A 161 -9.98 10.76 -20.70
CA PHE A 161 -10.89 10.01 -19.81
C PHE A 161 -11.14 10.71 -18.46
N LEU A 162 -10.27 11.63 -18.04
CA LEU A 162 -10.47 12.47 -16.85
C LEU A 162 -11.39 13.67 -17.13
N ASP A 163 -11.60 14.01 -18.41
CA ASP A 163 -12.49 15.10 -18.83
C ASP A 163 -13.97 14.69 -18.78
N GLU A 164 -14.26 13.38 -18.66
CA GLU A 164 -15.61 12.85 -18.54
C GLU A 164 -16.05 12.86 -17.07
N PRO A 165 -17.27 13.33 -16.75
CA PRO A 165 -17.77 13.26 -15.38
C PRO A 165 -17.89 11.79 -14.96
N THR A 166 -17.07 11.37 -13.99
CA THR A 166 -17.16 10.05 -13.37
C THR A 166 -18.57 9.82 -12.84
N PHE A 167 -19.16 8.68 -13.22
CA PHE A 167 -20.50 8.22 -12.86
C PHE A 167 -20.91 8.57 -11.42
N ASP A 168 -22.00 9.32 -11.28
CA ASP A 168 -22.71 9.56 -10.02
C ASP A 168 -23.17 8.21 -9.44
N PHE A 169 -22.48 7.70 -8.42
CA PHE A 169 -23.10 6.78 -7.47
C PHE A 169 -24.03 7.64 -6.61
N GLY A 170 -25.31 7.64 -6.99
CA GLY A 170 -26.30 8.62 -6.56
C GLY A 170 -26.27 8.97 -5.07
N SER A 171 -26.30 10.27 -4.79
CA SER A 171 -26.92 10.77 -3.58
C SER A 171 -27.43 12.19 -3.79
N SER A 172 -28.61 12.42 -3.22
CA SER A 172 -29.42 13.61 -3.31
C SER A 172 -28.71 14.90 -2.86
N THR A 173 -29.08 15.97 -3.56
CA THR A 173 -28.92 17.39 -3.24
C THR A 173 -28.51 17.72 -1.79
N SER A 174 -27.26 18.14 -1.60
CA SER A 174 -26.90 19.11 -0.57
C SER A 174 -25.82 20.06 -1.09
N LYS A 175 -26.08 21.38 -0.95
CA LYS A 175 -25.20 22.46 -1.38
C LYS A 175 -24.11 22.68 -0.33
N THR A 176 -23.07 21.86 -0.39
CA THR A 176 -21.77 22.13 0.23
C THR A 176 -20.76 21.44 -0.66
N LYS A 177 -19.66 22.11 -1.06
CA LYS A 177 -18.59 21.48 -1.84
C LYS A 177 -18.21 20.17 -1.14
N PRO A 178 -18.49 18.99 -1.73
CA PRO A 178 -17.96 17.77 -1.17
C PRO A 178 -16.47 17.77 -1.51
N GLU A 179 -15.62 17.50 -0.52
CA GLU A 179 -14.36 16.81 -0.80
C GLU A 179 -14.75 15.40 -1.27
N THR A 180 -15.31 15.30 -2.48
CA THR A 180 -15.61 14.01 -3.08
C THR A 180 -14.26 13.34 -3.31
N PRO A 181 -13.99 12.15 -2.74
CA PRO A 181 -12.79 11.41 -3.09
C PRO A 181 -12.89 11.16 -4.59
N ASN A 182 -11.97 11.72 -5.37
CA ASN A 182 -11.91 11.40 -6.78
C ASN A 182 -11.73 9.87 -6.89
N GLY A 183 -12.60 9.19 -7.64
CA GLY A 183 -12.64 7.72 -7.71
C GLY A 183 -11.34 7.05 -8.18
N TYR A 184 -10.38 7.84 -8.68
CA TYR A 184 -9.05 7.39 -9.06
C TYR A 184 -8.04 7.35 -7.90
N CYS A 185 -8.26 8.10 -6.82
CA CYS A 185 -7.38 8.07 -5.66
C CYS A 185 -7.69 6.83 -4.80
N LEU A 186 -6.65 6.12 -4.37
CA LEU A 186 -6.85 5.10 -3.35
C LEU A 186 -7.18 5.79 -2.05
N GLN A 187 -8.32 5.44 -1.45
CA GLN A 187 -8.68 5.97 -0.15
C GLN A 187 -7.65 5.47 0.89
N SER A 188 -6.77 6.37 1.29
CA SER A 188 -5.92 6.18 2.46
C SER A 188 -6.84 6.29 3.67
N MET A 189 -7.33 5.16 4.18
CA MET A 189 -8.18 5.18 5.36
C MET A 189 -7.31 5.59 6.55
N TYR A 190 -7.72 6.65 7.23
CA TYR A 190 -7.28 6.89 8.59
C TYR A 190 -7.83 5.76 9.47
N LEU A 191 -7.08 5.39 10.50
CA LEU A 191 -7.38 4.25 11.35
C LEU A 191 -8.72 4.35 12.08
N ASP A 192 -9.18 5.56 12.36
CA ASP A 192 -10.50 5.84 12.93
C ASP A 192 -11.66 5.47 11.99
N GLN A 193 -11.37 5.17 10.72
CA GLN A 193 -12.35 4.77 9.71
C GLN A 193 -12.34 3.25 9.43
N VAL A 194 -11.38 2.50 9.97
CA VAL A 194 -11.29 1.04 9.77
C VAL A 194 -12.35 0.35 10.65
N ARG A 195 -13.26 -0.41 10.02
CA ARG A 195 -14.28 -1.20 10.75
C ARG A 195 -13.59 -2.16 11.70
N SER A 196 -14.09 -2.27 12.93
CA SER A 196 -13.56 -3.14 14.00
C SER A 196 -13.48 -4.62 13.62
N ALA A 197 -14.21 -5.07 12.59
CA ALA A 197 -14.13 -6.42 12.06
C ALA A 197 -12.84 -6.70 11.26
N ASN A 198 -12.04 -5.67 10.95
CA ASN A 198 -10.79 -5.75 10.19
C ASN A 198 -9.55 -5.51 11.08
N ILE A 199 -9.74 -5.37 12.39
CA ILE A 199 -8.68 -5.17 13.39
C ILE A 199 -8.81 -6.33 14.38
N ILE A 200 -7.71 -7.02 14.67
CA ILE A 200 -7.64 -8.08 15.67
C ILE A 200 -7.55 -7.45 17.08
#